data_AF-A0A0C2F0A0-F1
#
_entry.id   AF-A0A0C2F0A0-F1
#
_cell.length_a   1.000
_cell.length_b   1.000
_cell.length_c   1.000
_cell.angle_alpha   90.00
_cell.angle_beta   90.00
_cell.angle_gamma   90.00
#
_symmetry.space_group_name_H-M   'P 1'
#
loop_
_entity.id
_entity.type
_entity.pdbx_description
1 polymer ?
#
loop_
_entity_poly.entity_id
_entity_poly.type
_entity_poly.pdbx_seq_one_letter_code
_entity_poly.pdbx_strand_id
1 'polypeptide(L)'
;MLDKLAGLAMLVAASVVFLYYTIWALLMPFVDADHPLQNFFPPRVWAIRIPVILILLGSAVVGTFLSIVMIRSNRKKSSKAKAAAAKKKA
;
A
#
# COMPACT_ATOMS: atom_id res chain seq x y z
N MET A 1 -29.83 4.28 -4.32
CA MET A 1 -29.92 4.66 -2.88
C MET A 1 -28.87 3.94 -2.05
N LEU A 2 -28.72 2.62 -2.20
CA LEU A 2 -27.74 1.81 -1.47
C LEU A 2 -26.29 2.25 -1.71
N ASP A 3 -25.91 2.55 -2.95
CA ASP A 3 -24.54 2.99 -3.30
C ASP A 3 -24.17 4.31 -2.60
N LYS A 4 -25.14 5.22 -2.49
CA LYS A 4 -24.94 6.53 -1.84
C LYS A 4 -24.78 6.38 -0.33
N LEU A 5 -25.51 5.44 0.28
CA LEU A 5 -25.38 5.10 1.70
C LEU A 5 -24.04 4.42 1.99
N ALA A 6 -23.62 3.48 1.13
CA ALA A 6 -22.32 2.82 1.25
C ALA A 6 -21.17 3.83 1.13
N GLY A 7 -21.24 4.74 0.16
CA GLY A 7 -20.27 5.83 0.01
C GLY A 7 -20.22 6.74 1.24
N LEU A 8 -21.37 7.10 1.81
CA LEU A 8 -21.42 7.88 3.06
C LEU A 8 -20.79 7.11 4.23
N ALA A 9 -21.10 5.82 4.37
CA ALA A 9 -20.54 4.98 5.42
C ALA A 9 -19.01 4.89 5.30
N MET A 10 -18.48 4.71 4.09
CA MET A 10 -17.04 4.71 3.83
C MET A 10 -16.40 6.06 4.15
N LEU A 11 -17.05 7.17 3.81
CA LEU A 11 -16.55 8.51 4.10
C LEU A 11 -16.49 8.78 5.61
N VAL A 12 -17.54 8.43 6.36
CA VAL A 12 -17.57 8.58 7.81
C VAL A 12 -16.50 7.71 8.45
N ALA A 13 -16.40 6.44 8.06
CA ALA A 13 -15.37 5.53 8.57
C ALA A 13 -13.96 6.06 8.29
N ALA A 14 -13.68 6.50 7.06
CA ALA A 14 -12.40 7.08 6.69
C ALA A 14 -12.09 8.34 7.51
N SER A 15 -13.09 9.20 7.74
CA SER A 15 -12.93 10.43 8.53
C SER A 15 -12.58 10.12 9.99
N VAL A 16 -13.27 9.15 10.60
CA VAL A 16 -12.98 8.72 11.99
C VAL A 16 -11.57 8.15 12.10
N VAL A 17 -11.19 7.24 11.19
CA VAL A 17 -9.85 6.64 11.17
C VAL A 17 -8.78 7.71 10.96
N PHE A 18 -9.00 8.65 10.04
CA PHE A 18 -8.09 9.76 9.77
C PHE A 18 -7.88 10.64 11.01
N LEU A 19 -8.96 11.04 11.69
CA LEU A 19 -8.87 11.86 12.89
C LEU A 19 -8.15 11.12 14.02
N TYR A 20 -8.52 9.86 14.27
CA TYR A 20 -7.86 9.03 15.29
C TYR A 20 -6.35 8.93 15.02
N TYR A 21 -5.98 8.63 13.77
CA TYR A 21 -4.58 8.51 13.38
C TYR A 21 -3.82 9.84 13.45
N THR A 22 -4.46 10.95 13.09
CA THR A 22 -3.88 12.30 13.17
C THR A 22 -3.59 12.68 14.62
N ILE A 23 -4.55 12.45 15.52
CA ILE A 23 -4.35 12.69 16.97
C ILE A 23 -3.22 11.81 17.48
N TRP A 24 -3.24 10.52 17.13
CA TRP A 24 -2.24 9.56 17.57
C TRP A 24 -0.82 9.90 17.10
N ALA A 25 -0.65 10.25 15.82
CA ALA A 25 0.66 10.50 15.24
C ALA A 25 1.20 11.91 15.56
N LEU A 26 0.33 12.92 15.56
CA LEU A 26 0.74 14.33 15.66
C LEU A 26 0.51 14.95 17.04
N LEU A 27 -0.56 14.60 17.77
CA LEU A 27 -0.88 15.26 19.05
C LEU A 27 -0.35 14.50 20.28
N MET A 28 -0.45 13.17 20.29
CA MET A 28 0.09 12.34 21.39
C MET A 28 1.61 12.45 21.66
N PRO A 29 2.48 12.95 20.74
CA PRO A 29 3.85 13.37 21.08
C PRO A 29 3.96 14.44 22.14
N PHE A 30 2.96 15.31 22.27
CA PHE A 30 2.98 16.45 23.19
C PHE A 30 2.26 16.19 24.51
N VAL A 31 1.69 14.99 24.68
CA VAL A 31 1.03 14.55 25.92
C VAL A 31 2.03 13.74 26.74
N ASP A 32 2.07 14.00 28.05
CA ASP A 32 2.94 13.27 28.97
C ASP A 32 2.69 11.75 28.93
N ALA A 33 3.75 10.98 29.16
CA ALA A 33 3.70 9.52 29.09
C ALA A 33 2.82 8.90 30.19
N ASP A 34 2.70 9.56 31.34
CA ASP A 34 1.91 9.09 32.49
C ASP A 34 0.43 9.49 32.39
N HIS A 35 0.06 10.28 31.36
CA HIS A 35 -1.30 10.75 31.20
C HIS A 35 -2.23 9.58 30.83
N PRO A 36 -3.40 9.41 31.47
CA PRO A 36 -4.32 8.29 31.21
C PRO A 36 -4.80 8.21 29.76
N LEU A 37 -4.72 9.33 29.01
CA LEU A 37 -5.04 9.35 27.58
C LEU A 37 -4.13 8.43 26.75
N GLN A 38 -2.89 8.20 27.17
CA GLN A 38 -1.95 7.31 26.46
C GLN A 38 -2.50 5.88 26.34
N ASN A 39 -3.34 5.43 27.27
CA ASN A 39 -3.94 4.08 27.25
C ASN A 39 -4.94 3.86 26.11
N PHE A 40 -5.47 4.94 25.50
CA PHE A 40 -6.36 4.84 24.33
C PHE A 40 -5.62 4.73 23.00
N PHE A 41 -4.29 4.86 23.02
CA PHE A 41 -3.45 4.86 21.83
C PHE A 41 -2.39 3.76 21.90
N PRO A 42 -2.09 3.07 20.79
CA PRO A 42 -0.97 2.15 20.78
C PRO A 42 0.37 2.90 20.98
N PRO A 43 1.46 2.19 21.33
CA PRO A 43 2.78 2.80 21.48
C PRO A 43 3.19 3.57 20.23
N ARG A 44 3.80 4.75 20.43
CA ARG A 44 4.22 5.71 19.37
C ARG A 44 4.95 5.07 18.20
N VAL A 45 5.76 4.06 18.46
CA VAL A 45 6.55 3.36 17.45
C VAL A 45 5.66 2.77 16.33
N TRP A 46 4.44 2.36 16.66
CA TRP A 46 3.50 1.83 15.69
C TRP A 46 2.91 2.89 14.75
N ALA A 47 2.78 4.15 15.19
CA ALA A 47 2.36 5.26 14.33
C ALA A 47 3.36 5.54 13.19
N ILE A 48 4.60 5.06 13.29
CA ILE A 48 5.61 5.18 12.23
C ILE A 48 5.72 3.87 11.45
N ARG A 49 5.71 2.72 12.15
CA ARG A 49 5.87 1.41 11.53
C ARG A 49 4.74 1.07 10.56
N ILE A 50 3.49 1.42 10.87
CA ILE A 50 2.34 1.08 10.02
C ILE A 50 2.49 1.67 8.60
N PRO A 51 2.68 2.99 8.41
CA PRO A 51 2.92 3.56 7.09
C PRO A 51 4.12 2.95 6.36
N VAL A 52 5.23 2.73 7.08
CA VAL A 52 6.44 2.15 6.49
C VAL A 52 6.17 0.75 5.95
N ILE A 53 5.51 -0.11 6.73
CA ILE A 53 5.16 -1.47 6.30
C ILE A 53 4.22 -1.42 5.09
N LEU A 54 3.21 -0.55 5.08
CA LEU A 54 2.29 -0.40 3.95
C LEU A 54 3.01 0.03 2.67
N ILE A 55 3.93 0.98 2.75
CA ILE A 55 4.73 1.44 1.60
C ILE A 55 5.65 0.34 1.10
N LEU A 56 6.34 -0.38 2.01
CA LEU A 56 7.22 -1.47 1.64
C LEU A 56 6.46 -2.62 0.98
N LEU A 57 5.32 -3.03 1.56
CA LEU A 57 4.48 -4.08 0.96
C LEU A 57 3.90 -3.63 -0.38
N GLY A 58 3.35 -2.42 -0.45
CA GLY A 58 2.79 -1.87 -1.69
C GLY A 58 3.83 -1.79 -2.81
N SER A 59 5.02 -1.25 -2.51
CA SER A 59 6.11 -1.15 -3.48
C SER A 59 6.67 -2.52 -3.88
N ALA A 60 6.78 -3.47 -2.95
CA ALA A 60 7.19 -4.84 -3.25
C ALA A 60 6.20 -5.53 -4.20
N VAL A 61 4.90 -5.38 -3.97
CA VAL A 61 3.85 -5.93 -4.83
C VAL A 61 3.92 -5.32 -6.24
N VAL A 62 3.97 -3.99 -6.33
CA VAL A 62 4.06 -3.28 -7.61
C VAL A 62 5.35 -3.63 -8.36
N GLY A 63 6.49 -3.60 -7.68
CA GLY A 63 7.80 -3.92 -8.25
C GLY A 63 7.89 -5.36 -8.75
N THR A 64 7.33 -6.31 -8.00
CA THR A 64 7.26 -7.72 -8.41
C THR A 64 6.39 -7.89 -9.64
N PHE A 65 5.21 -7.29 -9.66
CA PHE A 65 4.30 -7.35 -10.80
C PHE A 65 4.94 -6.79 -12.08
N LEU A 66 5.53 -5.60 -12.00
CA LEU A 66 6.22 -4.98 -13.13
C LEU A 66 7.37 -5.85 -13.63
N SER A 67 8.20 -6.38 -12.71
CA SER A 67 9.31 -7.26 -13.06
C SER A 67 8.84 -8.52 -13.81
N ILE A 68 7.78 -9.18 -13.34
CA ILE A 68 7.21 -10.37 -13.99
C ILE A 68 6.71 -10.03 -15.40
N VAL A 69 5.99 -8.92 -15.56
CA VAL A 69 5.46 -8.49 -16.87
C VAL A 69 6.59 -8.17 -17.85
N MET A 70 7.65 -7.48 -17.39
CA MET A 70 8.83 -7.18 -18.22
C MET A 70 9.54 -8.45 -18.66
N ILE A 71 9.82 -9.38 -17.74
CA ILE A 71 10.47 -10.67 -18.06
C ILE A 71 9.63 -11.45 -19.07
N ARG A 72 8.31 -11.59 -18.84
CA ARG A 72 7.43 -12.36 -19.73
C ARG A 72 7.30 -11.73 -21.11
N SER A 73 7.21 -10.39 -21.19
CA SER A 73 7.13 -9.68 -22.46
C SER A 73 8.41 -9.82 -23.28
N ASN A 74 9.59 -9.74 -22.63
CA ASN A 74 10.88 -9.89 -23.30
C ASN A 74 11.12 -11.33 -23.77
N ARG A 75 10.75 -12.33 -22.96
CA ARG A 75 10.79 -13.75 -23.36
C ARG A 75 9.94 -14.00 -24.61
N LYS A 76 8.73 -13.43 -24.68
CA LYS A 76 7.84 -13.54 -25.85
C LYS A 76 8.41 -12.86 -27.10
N LYS A 77 9.08 -11.71 -26.96
CA LYS A 77 9.79 -11.05 -28.07
C LYS A 77 10.96 -11.91 -28.56
N SER A 78 11.77 -12.44 -27.64
CA SER A 78 12.93 -13.27 -27.97
C SER A 78 12.53 -14.59 -28.65
N SER A 79 11.44 -15.24 -28.22
CA SER A 79 10.99 -16.51 -28.82
C SER A 79 10.43 -16.29 -30.23
N LYS A 80 9.69 -15.19 -30.44
CA LYS A 80 9.23 -14.81 -31.79
C LYS A 80 10.39 -14.47 -32.73
N ALA A 81 11.40 -13.75 -32.26
CA ALA A 81 12.59 -13.45 -33.05
C ALA A 81 13.37 -14.73 -33.43
N LYS A 82 13.52 -15.67 -32.49
CA LYS A 82 14.14 -16.98 -32.75
C LYS A 82 13.33 -17.83 -33.75
N ALA A 83 12.01 -17.86 -33.64
CA ALA A 83 11.14 -18.56 -34.57
C ALA A 83 11.18 -17.95 -35.99
N ALA A 84 11.22 -16.62 -36.10
CA ALA A 84 11.36 -15.93 -37.38
C ALA A 84 12.73 -16.16 -38.04
N ALA A 85 13.81 -16.21 -37.24
CA ALA A 85 15.15 -16.51 -37.73
C ALA A 85 15.30 -17.97 -38.20
N ALA A 86 14.67 -18.93 -37.50
CA ALA A 86 14.65 -20.33 -37.92
C ALA A 86 13.89 -20.53 -39.24
N LYS A 87 12.78 -19.81 -39.43
CA LYS A 87 11.99 -19.86 -40.69
C LYS A 87 12.70 -19.23 -41.90
N LYS A 88 13.74 -18.43 -41.68
CA LYS A 88 14.54 -17.78 -42.74
C LYS A 88 15.76 -18.61 -43.17
N LYS A 89 16.07 -19.67 -42.42
CA LYS A 89 17.20 -20.60 -42.66
C LYS A 89 16.77 -21.93 -43.26
N ALA A 90 15.47 -22.21 -43.30
CA ALA A 90 14.86 -23.33 -44.01
C ALA A 90 14.32 -22.84 -45.35
#